data_AF-A0A8T5Q449-F1
#
_entry.id   AF-A0A8T5Q449-F1
#
_cell.length_a   1.000
_cell.length_b   1.000
_cell.length_c   1.000
_cell.angle_alpha   90.00
_cell.angle_beta   90.00
_cell.angle_gamma   90.00
#
_symmetry.space_group_name_H-M   'P 1'
#
loop_
_entity.id
_entity.type
_entity.pdbx_description
1 polymer ?
#
loop_
_entity_poly.entity_id
_entity_poly.type
_entity_poly.pdbx_seq_one_letter_code
_entity_poly.pdbx_strand_id
1 'polypeptide(L)' 'MPKKIISLNVDEKVYSRYSKISKEKGLIMSKQVENFMKKEVENEK' A
#
# COMPACT_ATOMS: atom_id res chain seq x y z
N MET A 1 13.36 -1.73 -12.90
CA MET A 1 12.62 -0.46 -12.72
C MET A 1 13.23 0.33 -11.58
N PRO A 2 13.36 1.66 -11.71
CA PRO A 2 13.81 2.52 -10.62
C PRO A 2 12.87 2.38 -9.41
N LYS A 3 13.43 2.32 -8.21
CA LYS A 3 12.68 2.26 -6.94
C LYS A 3 12.84 3.58 -6.22
N LYS A 4 11.75 4.08 -5.62
CA LYS A 4 11.75 5.27 -4.78
C LYS A 4 11.31 4.88 -3.37
N ILE A 5 12.07 5.31 -2.36
CA ILE A 5 11.70 5.17 -0.95
C ILE A 5 10.93 6.42 -0.56
N ILE A 6 9.78 6.22 0.09
CA ILE A 6 8.90 7.30 0.55
C ILE A 6 8.50 7.06 2.01
N SER A 7 8.22 8.13 2.74
CA SER A 7 7.57 8.11 4.05
C SER A 7 6.15 8.62 3.89
N LEU A 8 5.18 7.96 4.53
CA LEU A 8 3.76 8.28 4.46
C LEU A 8 3.19 8.42 5.86
N ASN A 9 2.39 9.45 6.08
CA ASN A 9 1.53 9.56 7.25
C ASN A 9 0.19 8.93 6.92
N VAL A 10 -0.25 7.99 7.76
CA VAL A 10 -1.53 7.27 7.62
C VAL A 10 -2.19 7.17 8.98
N ASP A 11 -3.52 7.05 8.99
CA ASP A 11 -4.25 6.81 10.23
C ASP A 11 -3.80 5.50 10.90
N GLU A 12 -3.51 5.58 12.20
CA GLU A 12 -2.93 4.47 12.97
C GLU A 12 -3.88 3.27 13.04
N LYS A 13 -5.19 3.50 13.19
CA LYS A 13 -6.18 2.42 13.29
C LYS A 13 -6.33 1.71 11.95
N VAL A 14 -6.37 2.48 10.86
CA VAL A 14 -6.40 1.94 9.49
C VAL A 14 -5.15 1.11 9.22
N TYR A 15 -3.96 1.66 9.49
CA TYR A 15 -2.70 0.95 9.26
C TYR A 15 -2.63 -0.34 10.09
N SER A 16 -2.98 -0.28 11.38
CA SER A 16 -2.94 -1.43 12.27
C SER A 16 -3.87 -2.56 11.79
N ARG A 17 -5.08 -2.22 11.36
CA ARG A 17 -6.04 -3.20 10.84
C ARG A 17 -5.56 -3.79 9.51
N TYR A 18 -5.07 -2.96 8.60
CA TYR A 18 -4.62 -3.41 7.29
C TYR A 18 -3.31 -4.22 7.37
N SER A 19 -2.43 -3.90 8.33
CA SER A 19 -1.22 -4.66 8.61
C SER A 19 -1.53 -6.09 9.05
N LYS A 20 -2.54 -6.29 9.91
CA LYS A 20 -3.01 -7.63 10.29
C LYS A 20 -3.52 -8.41 9.07
N ILE A 21 -4.38 -7.78 8.26
CA ILE A 21 -4.90 -8.38 7.01
C ILE A 21 -3.75 -8.79 6.08
N SER A 22 -2.73 -7.93 5.95
CA SER A 22 -1.58 -8.20 5.10
C SER A 22 -0.78 -9.39 5.59
N LYS A 23 -0.55 -9.50 6.91
CA LYS A 23 0.15 -10.65 7.51
C LYS A 23 -0.62 -11.95 7.34
N GLU A 24 -1.92 -11.96 7.62
CA GLU A 24 -2.78 -13.15 7.50
C GLU A 24 -2.84 -13.68 6.06
N LYS A 25 -2.75 -12.78 5.07
CA LYS A 25 -2.83 -13.11 3.64
C LYS A 25 -1.46 -13.26 2.96
N GLY A 26 -0.36 -13.13 3.70
CA GLY A 26 1.00 -13.18 3.12
C GLY A 26 1.31 -12.03 2.15
N LEU A 27 0.66 -10.87 2.31
CA LEU A 27 0.82 -9.70 1.45
C LEU A 27 1.93 -8.77 1.95
N ILE A 28 2.66 -8.18 1.00
CA ILE A 28 3.69 -7.18 1.27
C ILE A 28 3.06 -5.78 1.26
N MET A 29 3.15 -5.07 2.37
CA MET A 29 2.55 -3.73 2.56
C MET A 29 2.95 -2.74 1.46
N SER A 30 4.25 -2.62 1.18
CA SER A 30 4.74 -1.70 0.15
C SER A 30 4.19 -2.02 -1.24
N LYS A 31 3.94 -3.31 -1.53
CA LYS A 31 3.34 -3.72 -2.79
C LYS A 31 1.86 -3.38 -2.87
N GLN A 32 1.13 -3.46 -1.76
CA GLN A 32 -0.27 -3.05 -1.72
C GLN A 32 -0.42 -1.54 -1.96
N VAL A 33 0.45 -0.74 -1.35
CA VAL A 33 0.48 0.72 -1.58
C VAL A 33 0.81 1.04 -3.04
N GLU A 34 1.82 0.37 -3.62
CA GLU A 34 2.16 0.52 -5.05
C GLU A 34 0.97 0.13 -5.96
N ASN A 35 0.30 -0.99 -5.68
CA ASN A 35 -0.84 -1.46 -6.46
C ASN A 35 -2.04 -0.51 -6.35
N PHE A 36 -2.26 0.10 -5.18
CA PHE A 36 -3.28 1.12 -5.00
C PHE A 36 -3.01 2.33 -5.89
N MET A 37 -1.79 2.89 -5.84
CA MET A 37 -1.40 4.02 -6.68
C MET A 37 -1.50 3.70 -8.18
N LYS A 38 -1.14 2.48 -8.59
CA LYS A 38 -1.26 2.05 -10.00
C LYS A 38 -2.70 2.06 -10.47
N LYS A 39 -3.64 1.55 -9.66
CA LYS A 39 -5.07 1.55 -10.00
C LYS A 39 -5.62 2.95 -10.14
N GLU A 40 -5.24 3.87 -9.24
CA GLU A 40 -5.66 5.28 -9.35
C GLU A 40 -5.17 5.90 -10.66
N VAL A 41 -3.91 5.65 -11.05
CA VAL A 41 -3.34 6.14 -12.32
C VAL A 41 -3.99 5.49 -13.55
N GLU A 42 -4.36 4.22 -13.46
CA GLU A 42 -5.08 3.52 -14.53
C GLU A 42 -6.52 4.03 -14.69
N ASN A 43 -7.18 4.41 -13.58
CA ASN A 43 -8.54 4.94 -13.57
C ASN A 43 -8.63 6.41 -14.02
N GLU A 44 -7.52 7.16 -13.99
CA GLU A 44 -7.41 8.53 -14.51
C GLU A 44 -7.27 8.58 -16.05
N LYS A 45 -7.23 7.43 -16.73
CA LYS A 45 -7.19 7.31 -18.20
C LYS A 45 -8.55 6.95 -18.77
#